data_AF-A0A653J2J4-F1
#
_entry.id   AF-A0A653J2J4-F1
#
_cell.length_a   1.000
_cell.length_b   1.000
_cell.length_c   1.000
_cell.angle_alpha   90.00
_cell.angle_beta   90.00
_cell.angle_gamma   90.00
#
_symmetry.space_group_name_H-M   'P 1'
#
loop_
_entity.id
_entity.type
_entity.pdbx_description
1 polymer ?
#
loop_
_entity_poly.entity_id
_entity_poly.type
_entity_poly.pdbx_seq_one_letter_code
_entity_poly.pdbx_strand_id
1 'polypeptide(L)'
;MKRGAKLGNPSTQQLAGTFRKDRHADVVSIAPAVPSNTPAQPAYLTADAKQVWSEEIARVTGCGATEADSSMFGRYCQMEAAFRVLIAAGELPKAALITELRRSAELLGIAGARSRLARVAQPAQPNGKPSPFTVRKR
;
A
#
# COMPACT_ATOMS: atom_id res chain seq x y z
N MET A 1 -34.38 8.72 -29.26
CA MET A 1 -33.86 9.72 -28.30
C MET A 1 -32.35 9.54 -28.15
N LYS A 2 -31.53 10.58 -28.36
CA LYS A 2 -30.09 10.54 -28.05
C LYS A 2 -29.92 10.75 -26.54
N ARG A 3 -29.25 9.83 -25.83
CA ARG A 3 -28.93 10.00 -24.41
C ARG A 3 -27.92 11.16 -24.26
N GLY A 4 -28.15 12.03 -23.28
CA GLY A 4 -27.21 13.11 -22.93
C GLY A 4 -25.87 12.57 -22.42
N ALA A 5 -24.85 13.43 -22.39
CA ALA A 5 -23.55 13.08 -21.83
C ALA A 5 -23.67 12.66 -20.36
N LYS A 6 -22.97 11.59 -19.97
CA LYS A 6 -22.95 11.14 -18.57
C LYS A 6 -22.39 12.25 -17.67
N LEU A 7 -23.02 12.45 -16.51
CA LEU A 7 -22.49 13.36 -15.49
C LEU A 7 -21.10 12.90 -15.04
N GLY A 8 -20.14 13.83 -15.07
CA GLY A 8 -18.79 13.63 -14.55
C GLY A 8 -18.73 13.79 -13.02
N ASN A 9 -17.58 13.43 -12.44
CA ASN A 9 -17.35 13.57 -11.00
C ASN A 9 -17.38 15.06 -10.59
N PRO A 10 -18.19 15.46 -9.59
CA PRO A 10 -18.23 16.84 -9.11
C PRO A 10 -16.87 17.32 -8.56
N SER A 11 -16.06 16.46 -7.94
CA SER A 11 -14.75 16.86 -7.40
C SER A 11 -13.75 17.27 -8.49
N THR A 12 -13.74 16.56 -9.62
CA THR A 12 -12.88 16.92 -10.76
C THR A 12 -13.33 18.20 -11.44
N GLN A 13 -14.63 18.49 -11.42
CA GLN A 13 -15.18 19.74 -11.96
C GLN A 13 -14.95 20.94 -11.04
N GLN A 14 -14.92 20.73 -9.73
CA GLN A 14 -14.49 21.76 -8.77
C GLN A 14 -13.01 22.11 -8.99
N LEU A 15 -12.14 21.10 -9.11
CA LEU A 15 -10.72 21.29 -9.46
C LEU A 15 -10.53 21.99 -10.81
N ALA A 16 -11.34 21.65 -11.81
CA ALA A 16 -11.30 22.26 -13.14
C ALA A 16 -12.03 23.62 -13.23
N GLY A 17 -12.62 24.13 -12.14
CA GLY A 17 -13.36 25.40 -12.13
C GLY A 17 -14.65 25.41 -12.97
N THR A 18 -15.14 24.24 -13.39
CA THR A 18 -16.34 24.07 -14.23
C THR A 18 -17.59 23.67 -13.44
N PHE A 19 -17.47 23.62 -12.11
CA PHE A 19 -18.55 23.27 -11.21
C PHE A 19 -19.71 24.27 -11.31
N ARG A 20 -20.93 23.74 -11.50
CA ARG A 20 -22.17 24.49 -11.49
C ARG A 20 -23.11 23.99 -10.41
N LYS A 21 -23.56 24.91 -9.55
CA LYS A 21 -24.38 24.58 -8.36
C LYS A 21 -25.73 23.97 -8.72
N ASP A 22 -26.35 24.39 -9.81
CA ASP A 22 -27.63 23.89 -10.33
C ASP A 22 -27.57 22.44 -10.83
N ARG A 23 -26.42 22.00 -11.32
CA ARG A 23 -26.26 20.69 -11.99
C ARG A 23 -25.49 19.67 -11.15
N HIS A 24 -24.66 20.13 -10.21
CA HIS A 24 -23.67 19.29 -9.52
C HIS A 24 -23.79 19.29 -8.00
N ALA A 25 -24.68 20.08 -7.39
CA ALA A 25 -24.82 20.14 -5.93
C ALA A 25 -25.32 18.83 -5.31
N ASP A 26 -26.25 18.13 -5.96
CA ASP A 26 -26.86 16.90 -5.42
C ASP A 26 -26.14 15.61 -5.89
N VAL A 27 -24.99 15.74 -6.56
CA VAL A 27 -24.20 14.61 -7.03
C VAL A 27 -23.18 14.23 -5.97
N VAL A 28 -23.33 13.06 -5.36
CA VAL A 28 -22.33 12.50 -4.44
C VAL A 28 -21.51 11.45 -5.19
N SER A 29 -20.20 11.68 -5.32
CA SER A 29 -19.29 10.67 -5.84
C SER A 29 -19.02 9.62 -4.76
N ILE A 30 -19.50 8.39 -4.97
CA ILE A 30 -19.08 7.21 -4.19
C ILE A 30 -17.79 6.63 -4.81
N ALA A 31 -16.89 7.49 -5.26
CA ALA A 31 -15.56 7.02 -5.62
C ALA A 31 -14.85 6.72 -4.30
N PRO A 32 -14.36 5.47 -4.06
CA PRO A 32 -13.44 5.26 -2.95
C PRO A 32 -12.29 6.26 -3.13
N ALA A 33 -11.96 6.98 -2.05
CA ALA A 33 -10.76 7.81 -2.05
C ALA A 33 -9.62 6.93 -2.58
N VAL A 34 -8.92 7.40 -3.62
CA VAL A 34 -7.80 6.64 -4.18
C VAL A 34 -6.84 6.44 -3.00
N PRO A 35 -6.61 5.19 -2.54
CA PRO A 35 -5.80 4.96 -1.37
C PRO A 35 -4.44 5.58 -1.62
N SER A 36 -3.93 6.29 -0.62
CA SER A 36 -2.59 6.85 -0.68
C SER A 36 -1.59 5.76 -1.11
N ASN A 37 -0.64 6.14 -1.95
CA ASN A 37 0.45 5.25 -2.37
C ASN A 37 1.41 4.91 -1.22
N THR A 38 1.13 5.36 0.00
CA THR A 38 1.97 5.14 1.17
C THR A 38 1.10 4.78 2.37
N PRO A 39 1.47 3.75 3.15
CA PRO A 39 0.83 3.44 4.42
C PRO A 39 0.71 4.67 5.33
N ALA A 40 -0.45 4.85 5.98
CA ALA A 40 -0.69 5.88 6.97
C ALA A 40 -0.32 5.37 8.36
N GLN A 41 0.47 6.15 9.12
CA GLN A 41 0.93 5.74 10.44
C GLN A 41 -0.24 5.64 11.43
N PRO A 42 -0.51 4.47 12.05
CA PRO A 42 -1.58 4.34 13.02
C PRO A 42 -1.28 5.08 14.33
N ALA A 43 -2.30 5.72 14.90
CA ALA A 43 -2.18 6.49 16.14
C ALA A 43 -1.81 5.62 17.37
N TYR A 44 -2.13 4.33 17.34
CA TYR A 44 -1.91 3.39 18.46
C TYR A 44 -0.47 2.88 18.57
N LEU A 45 0.45 3.27 17.68
CA LEU A 45 1.84 2.82 17.76
C LEU A 45 2.55 3.42 19.00
N THR A 46 3.30 2.57 19.70
CA THR A 46 4.24 2.99 20.74
C THR A 46 5.36 3.85 20.15
N ALA A 47 6.11 4.56 20.99
CA ALA A 47 7.24 5.37 20.54
C ALA A 47 8.28 4.53 19.76
N ASP A 48 8.63 3.37 20.30
CA ASP A 48 9.58 2.44 19.66
C ASP A 48 9.03 1.89 18.34
N ALA A 49 7.73 1.56 18.27
CA ALA A 49 7.11 1.13 17.02
C ALA A 49 7.03 2.25 15.98
N LYS A 50 6.87 3.51 16.39
CA LYS A 50 6.95 4.67 15.47
C LYS A 50 8.35 4.85 14.91
N GLN A 51 9.38 4.56 15.70
CA GLN A 51 10.75 4.55 15.21
C GLN A 51 10.94 3.48 14.13
N VAL A 52 10.53 2.23 14.40
CA VAL A 52 10.56 1.16 13.39
C VAL A 52 9.79 1.54 12.12
N TRP A 53 8.60 2.14 12.28
CA TRP A 53 7.81 2.63 11.16
C TRP A 53 8.62 3.60 10.28
N SER A 54 9.26 4.60 10.90
CA SER A 54 10.06 5.60 10.17
C SER A 54 11.26 4.99 9.43
N GLU A 55 11.87 3.93 9.98
CA GLU A 55 13.01 3.24 9.39
C GLU A 55 12.61 2.36 8.18
N GLU A 56 11.41 1.77 8.23
CA GLU A 56 10.98 0.73 7.28
C GLU A 56 10.02 1.24 6.19
N ILE A 57 9.34 2.38 6.41
CA ILE A 57 8.28 2.86 5.50
C ILE A 57 8.74 2.99 4.06
N ALA A 58 9.97 3.45 3.82
CA ALA A 58 10.52 3.57 2.47
C ALA A 58 10.72 2.21 1.78
N ARG A 59 11.16 1.18 2.53
CA ARG A 59 11.34 -0.18 2.00
C ARG A 59 9.99 -0.83 1.68
N VAL A 60 9.06 -0.73 2.62
CA VAL A 60 7.71 -1.31 2.49
C VAL A 60 6.93 -0.66 1.35
N THR A 61 7.01 0.67 1.22
CA THR A 61 6.43 1.41 0.08
C THR A 61 7.10 1.05 -1.24
N GLY A 62 8.43 0.89 -1.25
CA GLY A 62 9.17 0.42 -2.44
C GLY A 62 8.79 -1.00 -2.87
N CYS A 63 8.25 -1.81 -1.96
CA CYS A 63 7.70 -3.14 -2.23
C CYS A 63 6.22 -3.12 -2.64
N GLY A 64 5.61 -1.93 -2.78
CA GLY A 64 4.23 -1.76 -3.25
C GLY A 64 3.17 -1.71 -2.15
N ALA A 65 3.56 -1.57 -0.89
CA ALA A 65 2.59 -1.36 0.17
C ALA A 65 1.90 -0.01 0.03
N THR A 66 0.61 0.01 0.31
CA THR A 66 -0.27 1.18 0.15
C THR A 66 -0.96 1.51 1.47
N GLU A 67 -1.84 2.52 1.46
CA GLU A 67 -2.68 2.84 2.62
C GLU A 67 -3.47 1.63 3.15
N ALA A 68 -3.88 0.69 2.28
CA ALA A 68 -4.58 -0.53 2.69
C ALA A 68 -3.74 -1.42 3.65
N ASP A 69 -2.42 -1.33 3.56
CA ASP A 69 -1.48 -2.13 4.36
C ASP A 69 -1.15 -1.50 5.71
N SER A 70 -1.65 -0.29 6.01
CA SER A 70 -1.33 0.49 7.21
C SER A 70 -1.47 -0.30 8.51
N SER A 71 -2.55 -1.05 8.66
CA SER A 71 -2.79 -1.86 9.85
C SER A 71 -1.84 -3.05 9.95
N MET A 72 -1.49 -3.67 8.82
CA MET A 72 -0.57 -4.80 8.79
C MET A 72 0.87 -4.35 9.08
N PHE A 73 1.30 -3.27 8.45
CA PHE A 73 2.62 -2.67 8.69
C PHE A 73 2.74 -2.14 10.12
N GLY A 74 1.67 -1.56 10.68
CA GLY A 74 1.65 -1.13 12.08
C GLY A 74 1.84 -2.28 13.07
N ARG A 75 1.18 -3.43 12.83
CA ARG A 75 1.39 -4.64 13.65
C ARG A 75 2.82 -5.17 13.55
N TYR A 76 3.41 -5.18 12.34
CA TYR A 76 4.82 -5.54 12.15
C TYR A 76 5.73 -4.63 12.98
N CYS A 77 5.53 -3.31 12.93
CA CYS A 77 6.35 -2.36 13.68
C CYS A 77 6.27 -2.57 15.20
N GLN A 78 5.08 -2.90 15.73
CA GLN A 78 4.91 -3.23 17.16
C GLN A 78 5.68 -4.50 17.55
N MET A 79 5.57 -5.56 16.74
CA MET A 79 6.29 -6.82 17.02
C MET A 79 7.80 -6.64 16.93
N GLU A 80 8.28 -5.86 15.95
CA GLU A 80 9.70 -5.61 15.73
C GLU A 80 10.29 -4.76 16.86
N ALA A 81 9.56 -3.74 17.32
CA ALA A 81 9.96 -2.97 18.50
C ALA A 81 10.07 -3.87 19.74
N ALA A 82 9.08 -4.73 19.99
CA ALA A 82 9.12 -5.68 21.10
C ALA A 82 10.31 -6.66 20.98
N PHE A 83 10.60 -7.13 19.77
CA PHE A 83 11.75 -7.99 19.51
C PHE A 83 13.07 -7.28 19.84
N ARG A 84 13.25 -6.03 19.38
CA ARG A 84 14.45 -5.23 19.66
C ARG A 84 14.67 -5.01 21.16
N VAL A 85 13.59 -4.76 21.91
CA VAL A 85 13.65 -4.62 23.38
C VAL A 85 14.15 -5.91 24.05
N LEU A 86 13.61 -7.08 23.67
CA LEU A 86 14.02 -8.37 24.24
C LEU A 86 15.50 -8.67 23.93
N ILE A 87 15.93 -8.43 22.70
CA ILE A 87 17.33 -8.64 22.30
C ILE A 87 18.27 -7.69 23.05
N ALA A 88 17.90 -6.42 23.22
CA ALA A 88 18.69 -5.46 23.98
C ALA A 88 18.82 -5.83 25.46
N ALA A 89 17.80 -6.50 26.04
CA ALA A 89 17.84 -7.05 27.38
C ALA A 89 18.64 -8.36 27.51
N GLY A 90 19.14 -8.92 26.39
CA GLY A 90 19.81 -10.22 26.36
C GLY A 90 18.86 -11.42 26.48
N GLU A 91 17.56 -11.20 26.32
CA GLU A 91 16.54 -12.24 26.40
C GLU A 91 16.29 -12.90 25.04
N LEU A 92 15.98 -14.19 25.06
CA LEU A 92 15.58 -14.94 23.87
C LEU A 92 14.09 -14.73 23.58
N PRO A 93 13.72 -14.14 22.43
CA PRO A 93 12.32 -13.93 22.09
C PRO A 93 11.58 -15.24 21.86
N LYS A 94 10.28 -15.26 22.17
CA LYS A 94 9.43 -16.43 21.93
C LYS A 94 9.45 -16.81 20.45
N ALA A 95 9.60 -18.11 20.16
CA ALA A 95 9.64 -18.61 18.78
C ALA A 95 8.41 -18.19 17.93
N ALA A 96 7.25 -18.05 18.57
CA ALA A 96 6.04 -17.54 17.93
C ALA A 96 6.20 -16.10 17.42
N LEU A 97 6.81 -15.21 18.20
CA LEU A 97 7.07 -13.82 17.80
C LEU A 97 8.00 -13.77 16.59
N ILE A 98 9.09 -14.55 16.63
CA ILE A 98 10.07 -14.63 15.53
C ILE A 98 9.38 -15.14 14.25
N THR A 99 8.50 -16.14 14.37
CA THR A 99 7.79 -16.72 13.24
C THR A 99 6.80 -15.74 12.62
N GLU A 100 6.01 -15.02 13.43
CA GLU A 100 5.08 -14.01 12.94
C GLU A 100 5.80 -12.78 12.38
N LEU A 101 6.94 -12.39 12.94
CA LEU A 101 7.79 -11.35 12.37
C LEU A 101 8.29 -11.72 10.97
N ARG A 102 8.79 -12.94 10.79
CA ARG A 102 9.20 -13.43 9.46
C ARG A 102 8.01 -13.43 8.49
N ARG A 103 6.86 -13.95 8.91
CA ARG A 103 5.65 -14.03 8.06
C ARG A 103 5.15 -12.65 7.64
N SER A 104 5.08 -11.70 8.58
CA SER A 104 4.67 -10.33 8.29
C SER A 104 5.65 -9.61 7.37
N ALA A 105 6.96 -9.78 7.59
CA ALA A 105 7.98 -9.25 6.70
C ALA A 105 7.92 -9.83 5.27
N GLU A 106 7.56 -11.11 5.12
CA GLU A 106 7.33 -11.74 3.81
C GLU A 106 6.08 -11.21 3.11
N LEU A 107 4.99 -11.00 3.86
CA LEU A 107 3.75 -10.42 3.33
C LEU A 107 3.93 -8.98 2.85
N LEU A 108 4.72 -8.19 3.59
CA LEU A 108 5.10 -6.82 3.22
C LEU A 108 6.15 -6.76 2.11
N GLY A 109 6.64 -7.92 1.64
CA GLY A 109 7.63 -8.00 0.56
C GLY A 109 9.03 -7.52 0.94
N ILE A 110 9.32 -7.29 2.23
CA ILE A 110 10.63 -6.85 2.73
C ILE A 110 11.55 -8.01 3.12
N ALA A 111 11.02 -9.24 3.21
CA ALA A 111 11.78 -10.46 3.44
C ALA A 111 11.44 -11.58 2.45
N GLY A 112 12.25 -12.66 2.48
CA GLY A 112 12.02 -13.88 1.70
C GLY A 112 12.42 -13.81 0.22
N ALA A 113 11.99 -14.79 -0.57
CA ALA A 113 12.33 -14.86 -1.99
C ALA A 113 11.62 -13.79 -2.83
N ARG A 114 10.40 -13.39 -2.43
CA ARG A 114 9.61 -12.35 -3.11
C ARG A 114 10.27 -10.97 -3.03
N SER A 115 10.89 -10.63 -1.90
CA SER A 115 11.61 -9.35 -1.76
C SER A 115 12.79 -9.23 -2.73
N ARG A 116 13.41 -10.36 -3.11
CA ARG A 116 14.50 -10.40 -4.08
C ARG A 116 14.01 -10.20 -5.52
N LEU A 117 12.81 -10.67 -5.87
CA LEU A 117 12.23 -10.52 -7.20
C LEU A 117 11.81 -9.07 -7.50
N ALA A 118 11.28 -8.36 -6.50
CA ALA A 118 10.90 -6.95 -6.64
C ALA A 118 12.09 -6.05 -7.06
N ARG A 119 13.33 -6.43 -6.68
CA ARG A 119 14.55 -5.69 -7.06
C ARG A 119 15.07 -6.03 -8.47
N VAL A 120 14.70 -7.18 -9.02
CA VAL A 120 15.13 -7.62 -10.36
C VAL A 120 14.25 -7.02 -11.46
N ALA A 121 13.08 -6.46 -11.10
CA ALA A 121 12.24 -5.70 -12.02
C ALA A 121 12.79 -4.27 -12.29
N GLN A 122 14.02 -4.20 -12.81
CA GLN A 122 14.50 -3.06 -13.61
C GLN A 122 13.96 -3.18 -15.06
N PRO A 123 13.94 -2.08 -15.84
CA PRO A 123 12.83 -1.76 -16.74
C PRO A 123 12.59 -2.86 -17.75
N ALA A 124 11.30 -3.09 -18.03
CA ALA A 124 10.84 -3.99 -19.07
C ALA A 124 11.73 -3.84 -20.30
N GLN A 125 12.46 -4.90 -20.65
CA GLN A 125 13.08 -4.95 -21.96
C GLN A 125 11.97 -4.70 -23.00
N PRO A 126 12.20 -3.84 -24.01
CA PRO A 126 11.18 -3.47 -24.99
C PRO A 126 10.71 -4.64 -25.88
N ASN A 127 11.22 -5.86 -25.68
CA ASN A 127 10.89 -7.07 -26.44
C ASN A 127 10.37 -8.21 -25.54
N GLY A 128 9.41 -7.91 -24.66
CA GLY A 128 8.61 -8.95 -24.04
C GLY A 128 7.88 -9.77 -25.11
N LYS A 129 8.24 -11.06 -25.25
CA LYS A 129 7.56 -11.98 -26.18
C LYS A 129 6.04 -11.87 -26.00
N PRO A 130 5.25 -11.77 -27.09
CA PRO A 130 3.81 -11.62 -26.98
C PRO A 130 3.22 -12.82 -26.23
N SER A 131 2.31 -12.54 -25.31
CA SER A 131 1.52 -13.57 -24.63
C SER A 131 0.91 -14.52 -25.66
N PRO A 132 0.99 -15.85 -25.47
CA PRO A 132 0.43 -16.83 -26.41
C PRO A 132 -1.11 -16.77 -26.47
N PHE A 133 -1.75 -15.99 -25.59
CA PHE A 133 -3.19 -15.77 -25.59
C PHE A 133 -3.53 -14.43 -26.25
N THR A 134 -3.45 -14.39 -27.58
CA THR A 134 -4.13 -13.34 -28.35
C THR A 134 -5.64 -13.57 -28.28
N VAL A 135 -6.34 -12.71 -27.54
CA VAL A 135 -7.80 -12.61 -27.62
C VAL A 135 -8.15 -12.22 -29.05
N ARG A 136 -8.77 -13.14 -29.82
CA ARG A 136 -9.32 -12.82 -31.13
C ARG A 136 -10.37 -11.71 -30.96
N LYS A 137 -10.14 -10.55 -31.57
CA LYS A 137 -11.17 -9.53 -31.70
C LYS A 137 -12.28 -10.09 -32.59
N ARG A 138 -13.52 -10.03 -32.09
CA ARG A 138 -14.74 -10.26 -32.89
C ARG A 138 -14.97 -9.07 -33.81
#